data_AF-A0A3E4TP54-F1
#
_entry.id   AF-A0A3E4TP54-F1
#
_cell.length_a   1.000
_cell.length_b   1.000
_cell.length_c   1.000
_cell.angle_alpha   90.00
_cell.angle_beta   90.00
_cell.angle_gamma   90.00
#
_symmetry.space_group_name_H-M   'P 1'
#
loop_
_entity.id
_entity.type
_entity.pdbx_description
1 polymer ?
#
loop_
_entity_poly.entity_id
_entity_poly.type
_entity_poly.pdbx_seq_one_letter_code
_entity_poly.pdbx_strand_id
1 'polypeptide(L)'
;MGNHQKKELLEELRKAAHCDCISDLRGPERSVAHLVKRAEELLKTGDYALKEWTDAVQYITGSSWNFHDKEEAAGYLKSFFSCGS
;
A
#
# COMPACT_ATOMS: atom_id res chain seq x y z
N MET A 1 -12.54 -20.45 0.06
CA MET A 1 -12.21 -19.60 -1.09
C MET A 1 -12.01 -18.18 -0.59
N GLY A 2 -10.82 -17.59 -0.71
CA GLY A 2 -10.63 -16.18 -0.35
C GLY A 2 -9.17 -15.76 -0.31
N ASN A 3 -8.85 -14.64 -0.97
CA ASN A 3 -7.63 -13.84 -0.80
C ASN A 3 -6.32 -14.34 -1.45
N HIS A 4 -6.34 -14.78 -2.72
CA HIS A 4 -5.08 -14.95 -3.46
C HIS A 4 -4.61 -13.66 -4.16
N GLN A 5 -5.51 -12.75 -4.55
CA GLN A 5 -5.15 -11.54 -5.31
C GLN A 5 -4.67 -10.37 -4.43
N LYS A 6 -5.18 -10.24 -3.19
CA LYS A 6 -4.80 -9.15 -2.26
C LYS A 6 -3.31 -9.11 -1.91
N LYS A 7 -2.58 -10.21 -2.12
CA LYS A 7 -1.20 -10.32 -1.67
C LYS A 7 -0.20 -9.66 -2.62
N GLU A 8 -0.50 -9.49 -3.91
CA GLU A 8 0.53 -9.05 -4.86
C GLU A 8 1.02 -7.62 -4.58
N LEU A 9 0.11 -6.64 -4.47
CA LEU A 9 0.48 -5.26 -4.15
C LEU A 9 1.16 -5.16 -2.77
N LEU A 10 0.61 -5.85 -1.76
CA LEU A 10 1.16 -5.87 -0.41
C LEU A 10 2.54 -6.55 -0.34
N GLU A 11 2.77 -7.61 -1.12
CA GLU A 11 4.07 -8.28 -1.20
C GLU A 11 5.12 -7.42 -1.89
N GLU A 12 4.74 -6.68 -2.94
CA GLU A 12 5.64 -5.73 -3.61
C GLU A 12 6.03 -4.58 -2.68
N LEU A 13 5.07 -4.04 -1.93
CA LEU A 13 5.34 -3.05 -0.89
C LEU A 13 6.22 -3.65 0.23
N ARG A 14 5.97 -4.90 0.66
CA ARG A 14 6.78 -5.61 1.67
C ARG A 14 8.22 -5.73 1.22
N LYS A 15 8.44 -6.19 -0.02
CA LYS A 15 9.79 -6.31 -0.60
C LYS A 15 10.51 -4.96 -0.60
N ALA A 16 9.82 -3.88 -0.94
CA ALA A 16 10.40 -2.54 -0.91
C ALA A 16 10.68 -2.00 0.50
N ALA A 17 9.87 -2.38 1.50
CA ALA A 17 10.13 -2.07 2.90
C ALA A 17 11.20 -2.95 3.54
N HIS A 18 11.65 -4.00 2.85
CA HIS A 18 12.56 -5.02 3.40
C HIS A 18 12.02 -5.66 4.70
N CYS A 19 10.70 -5.83 4.76
CA CYS A 19 10.00 -6.45 5.88
C CYS A 19 9.95 -7.97 5.71
N ASP A 20 10.14 -8.73 6.80
CA ASP A 20 9.96 -10.18 6.81
C ASP A 20 8.49 -10.59 6.61
N CYS A 21 7.54 -9.78 7.07
CA CYS A 21 6.12 -10.09 7.04
C CYS A 21 5.25 -8.94 6.50
N ILE A 22 4.14 -9.27 5.84
CA ILE A 22 3.16 -8.27 5.37
C ILE A 22 2.49 -7.57 6.57
N SER A 23 2.30 -8.27 7.68
CA SER A 23 1.81 -7.68 8.94
C SER A 23 2.71 -6.58 9.48
N ASP A 24 3.98 -6.59 9.09
CA ASP A 24 4.98 -5.61 9.48
C ASP A 24 4.74 -4.27 8.73
N LEU A 25 4.15 -4.31 7.53
CA LEU A 25 3.70 -3.10 6.84
C LEU A 25 2.58 -2.35 7.58
N ARG A 26 1.93 -3.00 8.54
CA ARG A 26 0.84 -2.41 9.32
C ARG A 26 1.40 -1.50 10.41
N GLY A 27 0.92 -0.26 10.45
CA GLY A 27 1.18 0.66 11.57
C GLY A 27 1.86 1.98 11.17
N PRO A 28 1.72 3.01 12.01
CA PRO A 28 2.15 4.37 11.72
C PRO A 28 3.66 4.62 11.85
N GLU A 29 4.42 3.70 12.43
CA GLU A 29 5.83 3.93 12.79
C GLU A 29 6.83 3.74 11.63
N ARG A 30 6.35 3.43 10.42
CA ARG A 30 7.22 3.19 9.25
C ARG A 30 7.14 4.31 8.23
N SER A 31 7.85 5.38 8.51
CA SER A 31 8.28 6.36 7.49
C SER A 31 9.40 5.78 6.65
N VAL A 32 9.03 4.99 5.65
CA VAL A 32 9.99 4.44 4.69
C VAL A 32 9.79 5.18 3.38
N ALA A 33 10.68 6.13 3.07
CA ALA A 33 10.68 6.84 1.79
C ALA A 33 10.69 5.88 0.57
N HIS A 34 11.23 4.67 0.75
CA HIS A 34 11.22 3.63 -0.28
C HIS A 34 9.81 3.07 -0.56
N LEU A 35 8.91 3.04 0.44
CA LEU A 35 7.52 2.63 0.24
C LEU A 35 6.74 3.66 -0.60
N VAL A 36 6.96 4.96 -0.36
CA VAL A 36 6.39 6.04 -1.19
C VAL A 36 6.81 5.87 -2.64
N LYS A 37 8.12 5.69 -2.87
CA LYS A 37 8.66 5.51 -4.22
C LYS A 37 8.13 4.25 -4.88
N ARG A 38 8.03 3.14 -4.14
CA ARG A 38 7.48 1.88 -4.67
C ARG A 38 6.00 2.01 -5.00
N ALA A 39 5.20 2.66 -4.15
CA ALA A 39 3.80 2.91 -4.45
C ALA A 39 3.63 3.75 -5.74
N GLU A 40 4.49 4.75 -5.96
CA GLU A 40 4.48 5.50 -7.24
C GLU A 40 4.85 4.66 -8.45
N GLU A 41 5.86 3.80 -8.32
CA GLU A 41 6.21 2.88 -9.39
C GLU A 41 5.06 1.93 -9.68
N LEU A 42 4.48 1.28 -8.66
CA LEU A 42 3.34 0.37 -8.82
C LEU A 42 2.10 1.08 -9.36
N LEU A 43 1.91 2.38 -9.10
CA LEU A 43 0.82 3.14 -9.70
C LEU A 43 1.02 3.36 -11.21
N LYS A 44 2.27 3.57 -11.62
CA LYS A 44 2.66 3.83 -13.03
C LYS A 44 2.82 2.54 -13.85
N THR A 45 3.41 1.52 -13.26
CA THR A 45 3.80 0.27 -13.94
C THR A 45 2.89 -0.89 -13.56
N GLY A 46 2.18 -0.81 -12.44
CA GLY A 46 1.29 -1.86 -11.97
C GLY A 46 -0.11 -1.73 -12.55
N ASP A 47 -0.61 -2.85 -13.06
CA ASP A 47 -1.97 -3.00 -13.57
C ASP A 47 -2.95 -3.40 -12.44
N TYR A 48 -2.77 -2.81 -11.25
CA TYR A 48 -3.60 -3.13 -10.09
C TYR A 48 -4.92 -2.38 -10.16
N ALA A 49 -6.02 -3.09 -9.88
CA ALA A 49 -7.34 -2.49 -9.80
C ALA A 49 -7.44 -1.56 -8.59
N LEU A 50 -8.32 -0.56 -8.68
CA LEU A 50 -8.69 0.31 -7.54
C LEU A 50 -9.00 -0.49 -6.28
N LYS A 51 -9.72 -1.61 -6.43
CA LYS A 51 -10.08 -2.48 -5.31
C LYS A 51 -8.85 -2.99 -4.55
N GLU A 52 -7.78 -3.35 -5.25
CA GLU A 52 -6.55 -3.85 -4.63
C GLU A 52 -5.82 -2.75 -3.87
N TRP A 53 -5.78 -1.54 -4.43
CA TRP A 53 -5.24 -0.37 -3.75
C TRP A 53 -6.03 -0.04 -2.48
N THR A 54 -7.36 0.03 -2.57
CA THR A 54 -8.23 0.28 -1.42
C THR A 54 -8.03 -0.75 -0.32
N ASP A 55 -7.95 -2.03 -0.69
CA ASP A 55 -7.74 -3.11 0.27
C ASP A 55 -6.36 -3.03 0.93
N ALA A 56 -5.33 -2.69 0.17
CA ALA A 56 -3.99 -2.49 0.71
C ALA A 56 -3.92 -1.28 1.64
N VAL A 57 -4.55 -0.14 1.29
CA VAL A 57 -4.69 1.02 2.17
C VAL A 57 -5.37 0.61 3.47
N GLN A 58 -6.50 -0.08 3.39
CA GLN A 58 -7.26 -0.53 4.55
C GLN A 58 -6.45 -1.52 5.40
N TYR A 59 -5.67 -2.38 4.77
CA TYR A 59 -4.78 -3.29 5.48
C TYR A 59 -3.70 -2.51 6.23
N ILE A 60 -2.94 -1.65 5.54
CA ILE A 60 -1.75 -0.95 6.05
C ILE A 60 -2.12 0.09 7.11
N THR A 61 -3.11 0.93 6.80
CA THR A 61 -3.51 2.06 7.66
C THR A 61 -4.57 1.67 8.68
N GLY A 62 -5.20 0.50 8.51
CA GLY A 62 -6.37 0.09 9.30
C GLY A 62 -7.64 0.89 8.99
N SER A 63 -7.57 1.89 8.11
CA SER A 63 -8.68 2.78 7.79
C SER A 63 -9.40 2.31 6.53
N SER A 64 -10.69 1.99 6.68
CA SER A 64 -11.57 1.66 5.55
C SER A 64 -12.06 2.93 4.88
N TRP A 65 -11.33 3.38 3.86
CA TRP A 65 -11.75 4.48 3.00
C TRP A 65 -12.14 3.96 1.62
N ASN A 66 -13.21 4.53 1.06
CA ASN A 66 -13.60 4.27 -0.31
C ASN A 66 -12.97 5.34 -1.21
N PHE A 67 -12.03 4.91 -2.04
CA PHE A 67 -11.43 5.75 -3.06
C PHE A 67 -12.23 5.67 -4.35
N HIS A 68 -12.31 6.77 -5.08
CA HIS A 68 -12.94 6.79 -6.41
C HIS A 68 -11.99 6.28 -7.50
N ASP A 69 -10.69 6.48 -7.33
CA ASP A 69 -9.67 6.15 -8.32
C ASP A 69 -8.40 5.57 -7.66
N LYS A 70 -7.65 4.77 -8.42
CA LYS A 70 -6.41 4.14 -7.93
C LYS A 70 -5.36 5.18 -7.55
N GLU A 71 -5.37 6.33 -8.22
CA GLU A 71 -4.49 7.46 -7.94
C GLU A 71 -4.77 8.07 -6.57
N GLU A 72 -6.04 8.13 -6.17
CA GLU A 72 -6.46 8.67 -4.88
C GLU A 72 -6.04 7.72 -3.74
N ALA A 73 -6.26 6.42 -3.94
CA ALA A 73 -5.82 5.38 -3.00
C ALA A 73 -4.29 5.34 -2.84
N ALA A 74 -3.55 5.39 -3.96
CA ALA A 74 -2.10 5.44 -3.94
C ALA A 74 -1.57 6.74 -3.32
N GLY A 75 -2.21 7.88 -3.62
CA GLY A 75 -1.91 9.18 -3.02
C GLY A 75 -2.07 9.16 -1.50
N TYR A 76 -3.13 8.52 -1.00
CA TYR A 76 -3.34 8.33 0.43
C TYR A 76 -2.24 7.47 1.06
N LEU A 77 -1.87 6.34 0.43
CA LEU A 77 -0.75 5.50 0.88
C LEU A 77 0.57 6.27 0.92
N LYS A 78 0.87 7.05 -0.12
CA LYS A 78 2.06 7.91 -0.16
C LYS A 78 2.05 8.94 0.97
N SER A 79 0.91 9.60 1.19
CA SER A 79 0.75 10.56 2.27
C SER A 79 0.92 9.89 3.64
N PHE A 80 0.35 8.71 3.85
CA PHE A 80 0.49 7.92 5.07
C PHE A 80 1.96 7.59 5.35
N PHE A 81 2.72 7.11 4.35
CA PHE A 81 4.15 6.82 4.52
C PHE A 81 5.04 8.06 4.61
N SER A 82 4.60 9.20 4.08
CA SER A 82 5.35 10.46 4.11
C SER A 82 5.08 11.28 5.39
N CYS A 83 3.98 11.02 6.10
CA CYS A 83 3.52 11.80 7.25
C CYS A 83 3.79 11.13 8.60
N GLY A 84 4.70 10.15 8.67
CA GLY A 84 5.21 9.62 9.94
C GLY A 84 6.47 10.38 10.40
N SER A 85 6.38 11.68 10.64
CA SER A 85 7.44 12.46 11.33
C SER A 85 7.13 12.60 12.81
#